data_AF-A0A1C4Q5Y0-F1
#
_entry.id   AF-A0A1C4Q5Y0-F1
#
_cell.length_a   1.000
_cell.length_b   1.000
_cell.length_c   1.000
_cell.angle_alpha   90.00
_cell.angle_beta   90.00
_cell.angle_gamma   90.00
#
_symmetry.space_group_name_H-M   'P 1'
#
loop_
_entity.id
_entity.type
_entity.pdbx_description
1 polymer ?
#
loop_
_entity_poly.entity_id
_entity_poly.type
_entity_poly.pdbx_seq_one_letter_code
_entity_poly.pdbx_strand_id
1 'polypeptide(L)'
;MAGSPTPAQPPGGNGTIDVKPSDLWSVSGRVAVQQDFLVRGAKKLLEELGKYPDAGGAGAEAQKFAQAYKRIGDRWLEVWGRSVVSVGGVAVGFTETANAYTRADVAAHPKPGRTAEQRPRPAVIDKEPNLGSIPDIKWGDDDGGDDILRGLMEGIPEIVRDLLHPLCKNVFRVGRVADVYPYPEQHYLNSLCHSWMNVSITASLGADQLTQAIGAITNHQQAEWEAAMRTFCSALWGGTAWGQQQHGYQWAQTANSGRGTPRVPTGSQPVLAVLKDTADDIATILREYAEAAVDLNRDVKDELDRAMWKAAKEVIEDLAKPKDVKSALGAATSLIGSGAGLLLSFDVKTVLNIDTAKLNGIVDKYTGILGRLTTRMEALKEPLDEAHRSAPKFEAGVARAHGFGTRALEEFKSSQVWLKTDSNGNYNLNLAANEYMADGHTLDKHVGKTDEQLAQRLRDQQSSGPTQAWPHGKPMPSGSSAFPNYRRAQELTEHNLNQNKAAIEAWIKGPPPPSDGDVKPFHSTAPNGESSGRSVSKQPVDPNDALSGYKLGGVNAKAYDVHGIDTRIRYDSSRNPPFTVMTSMPSKP
;
A
#
# COMPACT_ATOMS: atom_id res chain seq x y z
N MET A 1 53.63 33.76 -36.31
CA MET A 1 52.38 34.28 -35.72
C MET A 1 51.28 33.24 -35.97
N ALA A 2 51.20 32.22 -35.11
CA ALA A 2 50.16 31.19 -35.17
C ALA A 2 49.05 31.57 -34.18
N GLY A 3 47.82 31.67 -34.66
CA GLY A 3 46.67 32.12 -33.88
C GLY A 3 46.28 31.15 -32.77
N SER A 4 45.85 31.71 -31.65
CA SER A 4 45.36 30.99 -30.47
C SER A 4 44.21 30.03 -30.83
N PRO A 5 44.14 28.83 -30.22
CA PRO A 5 43.01 27.92 -30.43
C PRO A 5 41.75 28.49 -29.78
N THR A 6 40.68 28.58 -30.57
CA THR A 6 39.33 28.96 -30.13
C THR A 6 38.80 27.90 -29.14
N PRO A 7 38.14 28.29 -28.04
CA PRO A 7 37.46 27.36 -27.14
C PRO A 7 36.45 26.50 -27.91
N ALA A 8 36.35 25.22 -27.57
CA ALA A 8 35.36 24.32 -28.14
C ALA A 8 33.96 24.92 -27.98
N GLN A 9 33.28 25.10 -29.10
CA GLN A 9 31.90 25.58 -29.13
C GLN A 9 30.99 24.54 -28.46
N PRO A 10 30.05 24.94 -27.60
CA PRO A 10 29.05 24.02 -27.04
C PRO A 10 28.28 23.39 -28.22
N PRO A 11 28.04 22.06 -28.20
CA PRO A 11 27.20 21.43 -29.22
C PRO A 11 25.83 22.10 -29.25
N GLY A 12 25.40 22.47 -30.46
CA GLY A 12 24.14 23.15 -30.74
C GLY A 12 22.91 22.38 -30.26
N GLY A 13 21.85 23.14 -29.98
CA GLY A 13 20.67 22.71 -29.25
C GLY A 13 19.95 21.47 -29.81
N ASN A 14 19.70 20.53 -28.90
CA ASN A 14 18.61 19.55 -28.92
C ASN A 14 18.27 19.18 -27.45
N GLY A 15 17.69 20.14 -26.71
CA GLY A 15 16.95 19.87 -25.47
C GLY A 15 17.63 19.03 -24.37
N THR A 16 18.95 19.09 -24.20
CA THR A 16 19.66 18.32 -23.15
C THR A 16 19.53 19.01 -21.80
N ILE A 17 18.87 18.37 -20.83
CA ILE A 17 19.06 18.68 -19.42
C ILE A 17 20.49 18.22 -19.06
N ASP A 18 21.36 19.16 -18.73
CA ASP A 18 22.67 18.91 -18.13
C ASP A 18 22.47 18.69 -16.62
N VAL A 19 22.30 17.43 -16.21
CA VAL A 19 22.04 17.06 -14.81
C VAL A 19 23.32 17.21 -14.00
N LYS A 20 23.27 18.02 -12.94
CA LYS A 20 24.40 18.29 -12.04
C LYS A 20 24.19 17.66 -10.66
N PRO A 21 25.25 17.48 -9.86
CA PRO A 21 25.12 17.08 -8.46
C PRO A 21 24.15 17.98 -7.66
N SER A 22 24.08 19.29 -7.97
CA SER A 22 23.12 20.22 -7.37
C SER A 22 21.67 19.87 -7.66
N ASP A 23 21.37 19.33 -8.84
CA ASP A 23 20.00 18.94 -9.21
C ASP A 23 19.59 17.68 -8.44
N LEU A 24 20.51 16.72 -8.27
CA LEU A 24 20.25 15.55 -7.43
C LEU A 24 20.05 15.91 -5.95
N TRP A 25 20.82 16.84 -5.38
CA TRP A 25 20.57 17.33 -4.02
C TRP A 25 19.21 18.04 -3.91
N SER A 26 18.83 18.80 -4.93
CA SER A 26 17.51 19.46 -4.99
C SER A 26 16.37 18.43 -5.03
N VAL A 27 16.46 17.43 -5.91
CA VAL A 27 15.49 16.32 -6.00
C VAL A 27 15.44 15.53 -4.70
N SER A 28 16.60 15.22 -4.09
CA SER A 28 16.68 14.58 -2.79
C SER A 28 15.87 15.34 -1.73
N GLY A 29 16.04 16.66 -1.63
CA GLY A 29 15.30 17.49 -0.69
C GLY A 29 13.79 17.46 -0.94
N ARG A 30 13.37 17.55 -2.22
CA ARG A 30 11.96 17.48 -2.61
C ARG A 30 11.34 16.12 -2.27
N VAL A 31 12.05 15.02 -2.55
CA VAL A 31 11.61 13.65 -2.24
C VAL A 31 11.50 13.44 -0.73
N ALA A 32 12.46 13.92 0.06
CA ALA A 32 12.44 13.77 1.51
C ALA A 32 11.19 14.39 2.17
N VAL A 33 10.78 15.59 1.72
CA VAL A 33 9.59 16.28 2.24
C VAL A 33 8.30 15.49 1.98
N GLN A 34 8.26 14.62 0.97
CA GLN A 34 7.08 13.81 0.67
C GLN A 34 6.78 12.76 1.73
N GLN A 35 7.79 12.27 2.46
CA GLN A 35 7.54 11.36 3.59
C GLN A 35 6.73 12.05 4.70
N ASP A 36 7.10 13.30 5.04
CA ASP A 36 6.37 14.08 6.04
C ASP A 36 4.94 14.38 5.59
N PHE A 37 4.76 14.74 4.31
CA PHE A 37 3.43 14.93 3.72
C PHE A 37 2.54 13.68 3.86
N LEU A 38 3.06 12.50 3.48
CA LEU A 38 2.33 11.24 3.57
C LEU A 38 2.02 10.83 5.02
N VAL A 39 2.97 11.00 5.94
CA VAL A 39 2.75 10.68 7.36
C VAL A 39 1.72 11.61 7.99
N ARG A 40 1.78 12.91 7.71
CA ARG A 40 0.75 13.86 8.17
C ARG A 40 -0.62 13.53 7.61
N GLY A 41 -0.70 13.07 6.36
CA GLY A 41 -1.92 12.57 5.75
C GLY A 41 -2.58 11.46 6.57
N ALA A 42 -1.84 10.41 6.90
CA ALA A 42 -2.35 9.30 7.70
C ALA A 42 -2.67 9.70 9.15
N LYS A 43 -1.87 10.58 9.77
CA LYS A 43 -2.18 11.09 11.12
C LYS A 43 -3.46 11.92 11.13
N LYS A 44 -3.64 12.78 10.13
CA LYS A 44 -4.86 13.57 9.98
C LYS A 44 -6.08 12.68 9.78
N LEU A 45 -5.97 11.60 8.99
CA LEU A 45 -7.03 10.60 8.90
C LEU A 45 -7.39 10.09 10.30
N LEU A 46 -6.43 9.60 11.07
CA LEU A 46 -6.68 9.06 12.40
C LEU A 46 -7.29 10.08 13.38
N GLU A 47 -6.84 11.32 13.33
CA GLU A 47 -7.42 12.43 14.10
C GLU A 47 -8.89 12.67 13.73
N GLU A 48 -9.24 12.64 12.44
CA GLU A 48 -10.62 12.82 11.98
C GLU A 48 -11.50 11.61 12.30
N LEU A 49 -10.99 10.38 12.12
CA LEU A 49 -11.72 9.16 12.49
C LEU A 49 -11.96 9.10 14.01
N GLY A 50 -11.00 9.56 14.81
CA GLY A 50 -11.09 9.55 16.27
C GLY A 50 -12.17 10.48 16.85
N LYS A 51 -12.74 11.39 16.05
CA LYS A 51 -13.87 12.25 16.45
C LYS A 51 -15.20 11.50 16.49
N TYR A 52 -15.29 10.35 15.83
CA TYR A 52 -16.54 9.61 15.64
C TYR A 52 -16.40 8.12 15.99
N PRO A 53 -15.98 7.78 17.23
CA PRO A 53 -15.73 6.38 17.63
C PRO A 53 -17.01 5.54 17.76
N ASP A 54 -18.17 6.18 17.85
CA ASP A 54 -19.44 5.54 18.24
C ASP A 54 -20.47 5.51 17.08
N ALA A 55 -19.98 5.36 15.84
CA ALA A 55 -20.80 5.52 14.64
C ALA A 55 -21.61 4.26 14.24
N GLY A 56 -21.21 3.08 14.70
CA GLY A 56 -21.63 1.82 14.08
C GLY A 56 -22.93 1.21 14.61
N GLY A 57 -23.52 1.73 15.68
CA GLY A 57 -24.77 1.20 16.25
C GLY A 57 -24.65 -0.22 16.84
N ALA A 58 -25.75 -0.72 17.41
CA ALA A 58 -25.78 -2.01 18.10
C ALA A 58 -26.12 -3.21 17.17
N GLY A 59 -25.84 -4.41 17.67
CA GLY A 59 -26.23 -5.67 17.05
C GLY A 59 -25.08 -6.48 16.45
N ALA A 60 -25.33 -7.77 16.20
CA ALA A 60 -24.30 -8.72 15.79
C ALA A 60 -23.69 -8.40 14.41
N GLU A 61 -24.51 -7.97 13.44
CA GLU A 61 -24.00 -7.63 12.10
C GLU A 61 -23.24 -6.30 12.11
N ALA A 62 -23.65 -5.32 12.93
CA ALA A 62 -22.90 -4.08 13.13
C ALA A 62 -21.53 -4.35 13.76
N GLN A 63 -21.47 -5.24 14.76
CA GLN A 63 -20.21 -5.66 15.38
C GLN A 63 -19.26 -6.36 14.40
N LYS A 64 -19.77 -7.26 13.54
CA LYS A 64 -18.97 -7.91 12.49
C LYS A 64 -18.43 -6.89 11.50
N PHE A 65 -19.25 -5.93 11.08
CA PHE A 65 -18.83 -4.86 10.20
C PHE A 65 -17.70 -4.02 10.84
N ALA A 66 -17.87 -3.59 12.10
CA ALA A 66 -16.89 -2.81 12.83
C ALA A 66 -15.53 -3.54 12.96
N GLN A 67 -15.56 -4.84 13.27
CA GLN A 67 -14.35 -5.68 13.30
C GLN A 67 -13.67 -5.77 11.94
N ALA A 68 -14.43 -5.95 10.86
CA ALA A 68 -13.90 -5.98 9.51
C ALA A 68 -13.29 -4.62 9.13
N TYR A 69 -14.01 -3.52 9.37
CA TYR A 69 -13.56 -2.15 9.14
C TYR A 69 -12.22 -1.88 9.83
N LYS A 70 -12.14 -2.16 11.14
CA LYS A 70 -10.92 -1.95 11.92
C LYS A 70 -9.76 -2.76 11.36
N ARG A 71 -9.95 -4.06 11.15
CA ARG A 71 -8.90 -4.96 10.63
C ARG A 71 -8.39 -4.53 9.25
N ILE A 72 -9.28 -4.14 8.35
CA ILE A 72 -8.92 -3.71 6.99
C ILE A 72 -8.23 -2.36 7.02
N GLY A 73 -8.75 -1.41 7.79
CA GLY A 73 -8.12 -0.10 7.93
C GLY A 73 -6.76 -0.16 8.64
N ASP A 74 -6.58 -1.02 9.65
CA ASP A 74 -5.28 -1.26 10.28
C ASP A 74 -4.26 -1.82 9.26
N ARG A 75 -4.69 -2.78 8.44
CA ARG A 75 -3.86 -3.30 7.34
C ARG A 75 -3.52 -2.22 6.30
N TRP A 76 -4.46 -1.33 6.00
CA TRP A 76 -4.22 -0.17 5.14
C TRP A 76 -3.14 0.76 5.72
N LEU A 77 -3.15 1.02 7.04
CA LEU A 77 -2.11 1.82 7.71
C LEU A 77 -0.74 1.13 7.67
N GLU A 78 -0.68 -0.20 7.81
CA GLU A 78 0.58 -0.95 7.68
C GLU A 78 1.17 -0.78 6.26
N VAL A 79 0.34 -0.93 5.23
CA VAL A 79 0.75 -0.71 3.83
C VAL A 79 1.21 0.73 3.60
N TRP A 80 0.49 1.71 4.15
CA TRP A 80 0.86 3.12 4.08
C TRP A 80 2.21 3.40 4.75
N GLY A 81 2.40 2.91 5.97
CA GLY A 81 3.66 3.07 6.71
C GLY A 81 4.85 2.47 5.95
N ARG A 82 4.67 1.30 5.35
CA ARG A 82 5.71 0.64 4.53
C ARG A 82 6.04 1.40 3.26
N SER A 83 5.04 1.94 2.57
CA SER A 83 5.27 2.66 1.30
C SER A 83 6.07 3.96 1.51
N VAL A 84 5.93 4.60 2.68
CA VAL A 84 6.70 5.80 3.05
C VAL A 84 8.20 5.52 3.13
N VAL A 85 8.63 4.36 3.63
CA VAL A 85 10.04 4.08 3.94
C VAL A 85 10.93 4.09 2.68
N SER A 86 10.45 3.51 1.57
CA SER A 86 11.17 3.50 0.29
C SER A 86 11.50 4.92 -0.21
N VAL A 87 10.57 5.87 -0.04
CA VAL A 87 10.72 7.27 -0.45
C VAL A 87 11.93 7.92 0.25
N GLY A 88 12.13 7.64 1.55
CA GLY A 88 13.29 8.12 2.30
C GLY A 88 14.60 7.54 1.77
N GLY A 89 14.58 6.27 1.38
CA GLY A 89 15.72 5.61 0.75
C GLY A 89 16.13 6.29 -0.56
N VAL A 90 15.15 6.68 -1.38
CA VAL A 90 15.39 7.41 -2.63
C VAL A 90 16.09 8.74 -2.39
N ALA A 91 15.60 9.52 -1.43
CA ALA A 91 16.21 10.80 -1.08
C ALA A 91 17.68 10.62 -0.65
N VAL A 92 17.94 9.66 0.23
CA VAL A 92 19.32 9.34 0.66
C VAL A 92 20.18 8.90 -0.51
N GLY A 93 19.68 8.01 -1.37
CA GLY A 93 20.40 7.54 -2.55
C GLY A 93 20.82 8.68 -3.47
N PHE A 94 19.94 9.63 -3.80
CA PHE A 94 20.30 10.78 -4.63
C PHE A 94 21.38 11.67 -4.01
N THR A 95 21.29 11.95 -2.71
CA THR A 95 22.35 12.73 -2.03
C THR A 95 23.68 11.99 -2.03
N GLU A 96 23.67 10.68 -1.79
CA GLU A 96 24.88 9.87 -1.82
C GLU A 96 25.52 9.80 -3.21
N THR A 97 24.71 9.63 -4.25
CA THR A 97 25.16 9.65 -5.65
C THR A 97 25.85 10.97 -5.97
N ALA A 98 25.21 12.11 -5.66
CA ALA A 98 25.77 13.43 -5.91
C ALA A 98 27.09 13.66 -5.15
N ASN A 99 27.15 13.25 -3.88
CA ASN A 99 28.36 13.32 -3.06
C ASN A 99 29.48 12.41 -3.59
N ALA A 100 29.15 11.22 -4.09
CA ALA A 100 30.13 10.31 -4.69
C ALA A 100 30.67 10.89 -6.01
N TYR A 101 29.79 11.48 -6.82
CA TYR A 101 30.15 12.09 -8.10
C TYR A 101 31.15 13.25 -7.93
N THR A 102 30.88 14.17 -7.02
CA THR A 102 31.77 15.31 -6.75
C THR A 102 33.13 14.88 -6.19
N ARG A 103 33.17 13.83 -5.37
CA ARG A 103 34.45 13.23 -4.93
C ARG A 103 35.22 12.63 -6.10
N ALA A 104 34.53 11.91 -6.99
CA ALA A 104 35.15 11.32 -8.17
C ALA A 104 35.71 12.40 -9.12
N ASP A 105 34.97 13.49 -9.36
CA ASP A 105 35.42 14.60 -10.21
C ASP A 105 36.67 15.30 -9.64
N VAL A 106 36.71 15.58 -8.33
CA VAL A 106 37.90 16.17 -7.70
C VAL A 106 39.09 15.22 -7.74
N ALA A 107 38.87 13.92 -7.55
CA ALA A 107 39.94 12.92 -7.65
C ALA A 107 40.49 12.78 -9.08
N ALA A 108 39.64 12.90 -10.10
CA ALA A 108 40.04 12.87 -11.50
C ALA A 108 40.72 14.18 -11.96
N HIS A 109 40.36 15.32 -11.36
CA HIS A 109 40.85 16.64 -11.72
C HIS A 109 41.44 17.39 -10.52
N PRO A 110 42.56 16.92 -9.93
CA PRO A 110 43.13 17.50 -8.73
C PRO A 110 43.63 18.93 -8.99
N LYS A 111 43.11 19.91 -8.24
CA LYS A 111 43.57 21.31 -8.25
C LYS A 111 43.85 21.76 -6.81
N PRO A 112 44.94 22.49 -6.54
CA PRO A 112 45.22 23.02 -5.20
C PRO A 112 44.03 23.82 -4.66
N GLY A 113 43.59 23.51 -3.43
CA GLY A 113 42.48 24.21 -2.77
C GLY A 113 41.07 23.80 -3.22
N ARG A 114 40.91 22.94 -4.24
CA ARG A 114 39.60 22.44 -4.66
C ARG A 114 39.17 21.26 -3.76
N THR A 115 38.11 21.44 -2.99
CA THR A 115 37.48 20.37 -2.21
C THR A 115 36.19 19.91 -2.87
N ALA A 116 35.84 18.63 -2.74
CA ALA A 116 34.55 18.13 -3.20
C ALA A 116 33.42 18.77 -2.37
N GLU A 117 32.43 19.38 -3.03
CA GLU A 117 31.22 19.82 -2.34
C GLU A 117 30.46 18.59 -1.85
N GLN A 118 30.03 18.61 -0.58
CA GLN A 118 29.29 17.52 0.04
C GLN A 118 28.07 18.09 0.76
N ARG A 119 26.94 17.39 0.67
CA ARG A 119 25.74 17.71 1.46
C ARG A 119 25.46 16.59 2.46
N PRO A 120 24.98 16.91 3.67
CA PRO A 120 24.53 15.89 4.60
C PRO A 120 23.35 15.12 4.00
N ARG A 121 23.19 13.85 4.40
CA ARG A 121 21.98 13.09 4.06
C ARG A 121 20.74 13.82 4.59
N PRO A 122 19.63 13.85 3.85
CA PRO A 122 18.39 14.42 4.35
C PRO A 122 17.90 13.63 5.57
N ALA A 123 17.22 14.31 6.49
CA ALA A 123 16.47 13.63 7.55
C ALA A 123 15.27 12.91 6.91
N VAL A 124 15.20 11.59 7.12
CA VAL A 124 14.22 10.71 6.48
C VAL A 124 13.69 9.69 7.48
N ILE A 125 12.54 9.11 7.16
CA ILE A 125 11.98 7.97 7.86
C ILE A 125 12.54 6.70 7.20
N ASP A 126 13.44 6.01 7.90
CA ASP A 126 14.12 4.80 7.42
C ASP A 126 13.53 3.49 7.99
N LYS A 127 12.55 3.61 8.89
CA LYS A 127 11.78 2.51 9.48
C LYS A 127 10.30 2.82 9.41
N GLU A 128 9.47 1.78 9.38
CA GLU A 128 8.02 1.91 9.36
C GLU A 128 7.55 2.85 10.50
N PRO A 129 6.89 3.98 10.18
CA PRO A 129 6.43 4.89 11.20
C PRO A 129 5.30 4.24 12.01
N ASN A 130 5.32 4.41 13.33
CA ASN A 130 4.18 4.05 14.15
C ASN A 130 3.05 5.06 13.92
N LEU A 131 2.07 4.69 13.08
CA LEU A 131 0.93 5.53 12.77
C LEU A 131 -0.18 5.40 13.83
N GLY A 132 -0.18 4.34 14.63
CA GLY A 132 -1.29 3.99 15.52
C GLY A 132 -2.21 2.97 14.87
N SER A 133 -3.49 3.00 15.24
CA SER A 133 -4.50 2.04 14.79
C SER A 133 -5.80 2.77 14.48
N ILE A 134 -6.55 2.25 13.52
CA ILE A 134 -7.87 2.76 13.14
C ILE A 134 -8.80 2.70 14.35
N PRO A 135 -9.46 3.81 14.70
CA PRO A 135 -10.49 3.82 15.73
C PRO A 135 -11.58 2.79 15.40
N ASP A 136 -12.04 2.08 16.43
CA ASP A 136 -13.23 1.27 16.28
C ASP A 136 -14.44 2.20 16.01
N ILE A 137 -15.39 1.74 15.21
CA ILE A 137 -16.66 2.43 14.93
C ILE A 137 -17.76 1.78 15.76
N LYS A 138 -17.46 1.52 17.02
CA LYS A 138 -18.29 0.73 17.93
C LYS A 138 -19.62 1.42 18.22
N TRP A 139 -20.41 0.79 19.07
CA TRP A 139 -21.55 1.42 19.70
C TRP A 139 -21.10 2.28 20.90
N GLY A 140 -21.66 3.48 21.05
CA GLY A 140 -21.42 4.40 22.18
C GLY A 140 -22.66 4.72 23.00
N ASP A 141 -22.44 5.42 24.12
CA ASP A 141 -23.43 5.60 25.20
C ASP A 141 -24.62 6.53 24.88
N ASP A 142 -24.67 7.13 23.68
CA ASP A 142 -25.77 8.01 23.27
C ASP A 142 -26.88 7.18 22.62
N ASP A 143 -28.02 7.08 23.31
CA ASP A 143 -29.10 6.17 22.99
C ASP A 143 -30.13 6.77 22.03
N GLY A 144 -30.12 8.07 21.72
CA GLY A 144 -30.97 8.71 20.69
C GLY A 144 -32.50 8.48 20.83
N GLY A 145 -32.93 7.80 21.88
CA GLY A 145 -34.29 7.29 22.06
C GLY A 145 -35.28 8.38 22.42
N ASP A 146 -34.79 9.40 23.12
CA ASP A 146 -35.60 10.50 23.63
C ASP A 146 -36.15 11.40 22.51
N ASP A 147 -35.44 11.55 21.39
CA ASP A 147 -35.90 12.36 20.26
C ASP A 147 -36.92 11.63 19.38
N ILE A 148 -36.72 10.32 19.15
CA ILE A 148 -37.73 9.49 18.48
C ILE A 148 -39.01 9.45 19.31
N LEU A 149 -38.92 9.18 20.62
CA LEU A 149 -40.07 9.12 21.53
C LEU A 149 -40.83 10.45 21.61
N ARG A 150 -40.11 11.57 21.60
CA ARG A 150 -40.72 12.92 21.58
C ARG A 150 -41.45 13.17 20.27
N GLY A 151 -40.86 12.81 19.14
CA GLY A 151 -41.48 12.93 17.82
C GLY A 151 -42.72 12.05 17.65
N LEU A 152 -42.74 10.84 18.24
CA LEU A 152 -43.92 9.94 18.20
C LEU A 152 -45.16 10.50 18.91
N MET A 153 -44.99 11.46 19.83
CA MET A 153 -46.06 12.04 20.65
C MET A 153 -46.50 13.44 20.20
N GLU A 154 -45.83 14.01 19.21
CA GLU A 154 -46.13 15.34 18.70
C GLU A 154 -47.50 15.34 17.99
N GLY A 155 -48.40 16.25 18.40
CA GLY A 155 -49.76 16.36 17.83
C GLY A 155 -50.83 15.46 18.46
N ILE A 156 -50.49 14.60 19.43
CA ILE A 156 -51.48 13.82 20.21
C ILE A 156 -52.02 14.69 21.38
N PRO A 157 -53.35 14.75 21.61
CA PRO A 157 -53.92 15.50 22.75
C PRO A 157 -53.37 15.06 24.11
N GLU A 158 -53.16 15.99 25.05
CA GLU A 158 -52.44 15.71 26.32
C GLU A 158 -53.04 14.55 27.12
N ILE A 159 -54.37 14.45 27.24
CA ILE A 159 -55.02 13.37 27.98
C ILE A 159 -54.79 11.98 27.36
N VAL A 160 -54.60 11.91 26.04
CA VAL A 160 -54.29 10.67 25.30
C VAL A 160 -52.78 10.39 25.36
N ARG A 161 -51.96 11.44 25.29
CA ARG A 161 -50.50 11.36 25.45
C ARG A 161 -50.14 10.78 26.82
N ASP A 162 -50.76 11.24 27.89
CA ASP A 162 -50.47 10.76 29.26
C ASP A 162 -50.81 9.28 29.45
N LEU A 163 -51.81 8.78 28.71
CA LEU A 163 -52.18 7.36 28.70
C LEU A 163 -51.19 6.50 27.88
N LEU A 164 -50.68 7.02 26.76
CA LEU A 164 -49.80 6.29 25.84
C LEU A 164 -48.31 6.39 26.22
N HIS A 165 -47.88 7.45 26.91
CA HIS A 165 -46.48 7.72 27.24
C HIS A 165 -45.78 6.57 27.99
N PRO A 166 -46.40 5.91 28.99
CA PRO A 166 -45.80 4.76 29.66
C PRO A 166 -45.59 3.54 28.75
N LEU A 167 -46.43 3.37 27.70
CA LEU A 167 -46.32 2.27 26.75
C LEU A 167 -45.16 2.48 25.77
N CYS A 168 -44.91 3.74 25.37
CA CYS A 168 -43.81 4.12 24.48
C CYS A 168 -42.42 3.80 25.03
N LYS A 169 -42.23 3.86 26.36
CA LYS A 169 -40.96 3.45 27.01
C LYS A 169 -40.60 1.97 26.79
N ASN A 170 -41.56 1.14 26.38
CA ASN A 170 -41.35 -0.27 26.06
C ASN A 170 -41.39 -0.57 24.55
N VAL A 171 -41.58 0.44 23.68
CA VAL A 171 -41.76 0.23 22.23
C VAL A 171 -40.48 -0.25 21.54
N PHE A 172 -39.31 0.20 21.98
CA PHE A 172 -38.03 -0.33 21.47
C PHE A 172 -37.75 -1.78 21.88
N ARG A 173 -38.56 -2.37 22.78
CA ARG A 173 -38.49 -3.78 23.18
C ARG A 173 -39.40 -4.70 22.34
N VAL A 174 -40.03 -4.17 21.29
CA VAL A 174 -40.97 -4.93 20.44
C VAL A 174 -40.25 -5.48 19.21
N GLY A 175 -40.32 -6.80 19.03
CA GLY A 175 -39.70 -7.49 17.89
C GLY A 175 -38.17 -7.44 17.93
N ARG A 176 -37.55 -7.60 16.76
CA ARG A 176 -36.09 -7.61 16.59
C ARG A 176 -35.46 -6.22 16.50
N VAL A 177 -36.25 -5.16 16.64
CA VAL A 177 -35.75 -3.77 16.68
C VAL A 177 -34.81 -3.57 17.86
N ALA A 178 -35.10 -4.23 19.00
CA ALA A 178 -34.22 -4.25 20.16
C ALA A 178 -32.83 -4.83 19.86
N ASP A 179 -32.71 -5.74 18.88
CA ASP A 179 -31.44 -6.41 18.55
C ASP A 179 -30.43 -5.46 17.89
N VAL A 180 -30.91 -4.35 17.34
CA VAL A 180 -30.11 -3.37 16.58
C VAL A 180 -30.18 -1.97 17.17
N TYR A 181 -30.78 -1.82 18.36
CA TYR A 181 -30.92 -0.55 19.05
C TYR A 181 -29.83 -0.38 20.13
N PRO A 182 -29.22 0.81 20.25
CA PRO A 182 -29.49 2.01 19.45
C PRO A 182 -28.88 1.93 18.05
N TYR A 183 -29.50 2.70 17.15
CA TYR A 183 -29.19 2.67 15.73
C TYR A 183 -27.85 3.35 15.41
N PRO A 184 -27.26 3.07 14.25
CA PRO A 184 -26.02 3.74 13.82
C PRO A 184 -26.21 5.24 13.59
N GLU A 185 -25.16 6.01 13.88
CA GLU A 185 -25.15 7.47 13.68
C GLU A 185 -24.79 7.84 12.24
N GLN A 186 -25.80 8.05 11.41
CA GLN A 186 -25.66 8.32 9.97
C GLN A 186 -24.72 9.50 9.65
N HIS A 187 -24.77 10.57 10.46
CA HIS A 187 -23.93 11.77 10.25
C HIS A 187 -22.45 11.49 10.54
N TYR A 188 -22.20 10.61 11.51
CA TYR A 188 -20.85 10.19 11.87
C TYR A 188 -20.29 9.25 10.81
N LEU A 189 -21.06 8.26 10.36
CA LEU A 189 -20.69 7.40 9.23
C LEU A 189 -20.37 8.19 7.96
N ASN A 190 -21.16 9.23 7.65
CA ASN A 190 -20.90 10.12 6.52
C ASN A 190 -19.62 10.97 6.71
N SER A 191 -19.32 11.39 7.95
CA SER A 191 -18.07 12.12 8.25
C SER A 191 -16.84 11.23 8.14
N LEU A 192 -16.95 9.96 8.57
CA LEU A 192 -15.92 8.94 8.37
C LEU A 192 -15.68 8.69 6.87
N CYS A 193 -16.74 8.57 6.08
CA CYS A 193 -16.66 8.46 4.61
C CYS A 193 -15.81 9.59 4.00
N HIS A 194 -16.13 10.85 4.30
CA HIS A 194 -15.36 11.99 3.78
C HIS A 194 -13.88 11.96 4.22
N SER A 195 -13.60 11.49 5.43
CA SER A 195 -12.24 11.37 5.94
C SER A 195 -11.41 10.35 5.13
N TRP A 196 -12.01 9.22 4.77
CA TRP A 196 -11.40 8.22 3.89
C TRP A 196 -11.19 8.74 2.45
N MET A 197 -12.15 9.49 1.90
CA MET A 197 -11.96 10.14 0.58
C MET A 197 -10.81 11.15 0.60
N ASN A 198 -10.66 11.92 1.68
CA ASN A 198 -9.59 12.91 1.79
C ASN A 198 -8.19 12.26 1.83
N VAL A 199 -8.06 11.10 2.48
CA VAL A 199 -6.77 10.40 2.52
C VAL A 199 -6.43 9.73 1.18
N SER A 200 -7.42 9.29 0.40
CA SER A 200 -7.18 8.74 -0.94
C SER A 200 -6.57 9.79 -1.87
N ILE A 201 -7.07 11.03 -1.82
CA ILE A 201 -6.50 12.18 -2.54
C ILE A 201 -5.05 12.44 -2.10
N THR A 202 -4.76 12.32 -0.81
CA THR A 202 -3.40 12.52 -0.28
C THR A 202 -2.41 11.50 -0.86
N ALA A 203 -2.84 10.24 -1.04
CA ALA A 203 -2.02 9.20 -1.65
C ALA A 203 -1.61 9.57 -3.08
N SER A 204 -2.58 9.99 -3.90
CA SER A 204 -2.36 10.40 -5.29
C SER A 204 -1.46 11.64 -5.39
N LEU A 205 -1.70 12.67 -4.56
CA LEU A 205 -0.89 13.89 -4.58
C LEU A 205 0.58 13.62 -4.23
N GLY A 206 0.86 12.75 -3.25
CA GLY A 206 2.23 12.39 -2.91
C GLY A 206 2.96 11.69 -4.06
N ALA A 207 2.24 10.83 -4.79
CA ALA A 207 2.76 10.12 -5.96
C ALA A 207 3.13 11.07 -7.11
N ASP A 208 2.24 12.01 -7.40
CA ASP A 208 2.41 13.00 -8.46
C ASP A 208 3.58 13.92 -8.15
N GLN A 209 3.69 14.39 -6.90
CA GLN A 209 4.81 15.24 -6.46
C GLN A 209 6.15 14.51 -6.51
N LEU A 210 6.18 13.22 -6.17
CA LEU A 210 7.38 12.40 -6.31
C LEU A 210 7.76 12.23 -7.78
N THR A 211 6.80 11.88 -8.63
CA THR A 211 6.99 11.74 -10.09
C THR A 211 7.51 13.05 -10.69
N GLN A 212 6.95 14.20 -10.28
CA GLN A 212 7.40 15.52 -10.70
C GLN A 212 8.82 15.85 -10.22
N ALA A 213 9.18 15.47 -8.99
CA ALA A 213 10.52 15.67 -8.47
C ALA A 213 11.55 14.87 -9.30
N ILE A 214 11.26 13.62 -9.66
CA ILE A 214 12.13 12.81 -10.54
C ILE A 214 12.16 13.37 -11.97
N GLY A 215 11.03 13.90 -12.45
CA GLY A 215 10.94 14.56 -13.76
C GLY A 215 11.93 15.71 -13.93
N ALA A 216 12.31 16.40 -12.85
CA ALA A 216 13.27 17.50 -12.90
C ALA A 216 14.69 17.09 -13.36
N ILE A 217 15.05 15.81 -13.23
CA ILE A 217 16.32 15.24 -13.71
C ILE A 217 16.11 14.30 -14.91
N THR A 218 14.98 14.42 -15.61
CA THR A 218 14.60 13.55 -16.72
C THR A 218 14.37 14.36 -18.00
N ASN A 219 15.08 14.02 -19.08
CA ASN A 219 14.78 14.57 -20.39
C ASN A 219 13.58 13.84 -21.03
N HIS A 220 12.39 14.41 -20.89
CA HIS A 220 11.14 13.86 -21.43
C HIS A 220 11.09 13.78 -22.97
N GLN A 221 12.00 14.45 -23.69
CA GLN A 221 12.10 14.35 -25.15
C GLN A 221 12.88 13.10 -25.59
N GLN A 222 13.56 12.41 -24.67
CA GLN A 222 14.36 11.22 -24.94
C GLN A 222 13.64 9.96 -24.42
N ALA A 223 13.29 9.05 -25.33
CA ALA A 223 12.50 7.86 -25.01
C ALA A 223 13.16 6.95 -23.96
N GLU A 224 14.49 6.80 -23.98
CA GLU A 224 15.22 6.00 -22.99
C GLU A 224 15.12 6.61 -21.58
N TRP A 225 15.26 7.94 -21.47
CA TRP A 225 15.18 8.65 -20.20
C TRP A 225 13.78 8.57 -19.61
N GLU A 226 12.76 8.88 -20.42
CA GLU A 226 11.35 8.77 -20.03
C GLU A 226 11.01 7.34 -19.60
N ALA A 227 11.53 6.33 -20.31
CA ALA A 227 11.28 4.94 -19.98
C ALA A 227 11.94 4.52 -18.65
N ALA A 228 13.19 4.93 -18.42
CA ALA A 228 13.89 4.70 -17.17
C ALA A 228 13.18 5.38 -16.00
N MET A 229 12.73 6.63 -16.18
CA MET A 229 12.01 7.39 -15.16
C MET A 229 10.68 6.72 -14.79
N ARG A 230 9.88 6.28 -15.77
CA ARG A 230 8.63 5.54 -15.52
C ARG A 230 8.86 4.22 -14.82
N THR A 231 9.90 3.49 -15.22
CA THR A 231 10.28 2.22 -14.58
C THR A 231 10.71 2.46 -13.13
N PHE A 232 11.53 3.48 -12.90
CA PHE A 232 11.98 3.90 -11.58
C PHE A 232 10.79 4.27 -10.68
N CYS A 233 9.91 5.16 -11.13
CA CYS A 233 8.72 5.58 -10.37
C CYS A 233 7.78 4.40 -10.09
N SER A 234 7.60 3.49 -11.06
CA SER A 234 6.82 2.27 -10.84
C SER A 234 7.43 1.41 -9.73
N ALA A 235 8.75 1.25 -9.76
CA ALA A 235 9.48 0.47 -8.78
C ALA A 235 9.41 1.05 -7.36
N LEU A 236 9.31 2.38 -7.21
CA LEU A 236 9.08 3.04 -5.91
C LEU A 236 7.78 2.59 -5.25
N TRP A 237 6.78 2.28 -6.07
CA TRP A 237 5.43 1.92 -5.63
C TRP A 237 5.12 0.44 -5.77
N GLY A 238 6.15 -0.41 -5.65
CA GLY A 238 6.01 -1.87 -5.61
C GLY A 238 5.97 -2.55 -6.98
N GLY A 239 6.11 -1.80 -8.07
CA GLY A 239 6.37 -2.37 -9.39
C GLY A 239 7.68 -3.17 -9.39
N THR A 240 7.70 -4.31 -10.09
CA THR A 240 8.90 -5.14 -10.21
C THR A 240 9.11 -5.67 -11.62
N ALA A 241 10.34 -6.08 -11.92
CA ALA A 241 10.69 -6.70 -13.20
C ALA A 241 10.01 -8.07 -13.45
N TRP A 242 9.48 -8.69 -12.40
CA TRP A 242 8.82 -9.99 -12.45
C TRP A 242 7.32 -9.93 -12.23
N GLY A 243 6.81 -8.79 -11.73
CA GLY A 243 5.41 -8.65 -11.34
C GLY A 243 4.46 -9.05 -12.46
N GLN A 244 3.30 -9.55 -12.06
CA GLN A 244 2.23 -9.98 -12.95
C GLN A 244 0.97 -9.18 -12.64
N GLN A 245 -0.05 -9.28 -13.50
CA GLN A 245 -1.36 -8.73 -13.17
C GLN A 245 -2.00 -9.61 -12.07
N GLN A 246 -2.33 -9.02 -10.92
CA GLN A 246 -2.96 -9.71 -9.79
C GLN A 246 -3.93 -8.81 -9.04
N HIS A 247 -5.04 -9.39 -8.58
CA HIS A 247 -6.12 -8.70 -7.86
C HIS A 247 -6.64 -7.45 -8.60
N GLY A 248 -6.58 -7.43 -9.94
CA GLY A 248 -6.97 -6.27 -10.75
C GLY A 248 -5.87 -5.23 -10.97
N TYR A 249 -4.70 -5.36 -10.34
CA TYR A 249 -3.60 -4.39 -10.41
C TYR A 249 -2.43 -4.89 -11.28
N GLN A 250 -1.75 -3.95 -11.93
CA GLN A 250 -0.53 -4.22 -12.70
C GLN A 250 0.71 -4.08 -11.80
N TRP A 251 1.36 -5.20 -11.46
CA TRP A 251 2.58 -5.21 -10.64
C TRP A 251 3.88 -5.20 -11.46
N ALA A 252 3.78 -5.36 -12.79
CA ALA A 252 4.93 -5.34 -13.68
C ALA A 252 5.38 -3.89 -13.95
N GLN A 253 6.67 -3.59 -13.78
CA GLN A 253 7.22 -2.27 -14.14
C GLN A 253 7.33 -2.06 -15.66
N THR A 254 7.38 -3.15 -16.43
CA THR A 254 7.41 -3.14 -17.89
C THR A 254 6.41 -4.16 -18.44
N ALA A 255 5.70 -3.81 -19.50
CA ALA A 255 4.87 -4.74 -20.24
C ALA A 255 5.77 -5.73 -21.01
N ASN A 256 5.45 -7.02 -20.91
CA ASN A 256 6.04 -8.05 -21.76
C ASN A 256 5.47 -7.90 -23.18
N SER A 257 6.12 -7.09 -23.98
CA SER A 257 6.12 -7.27 -25.44
C SER A 257 7.04 -8.48 -25.70
N GLY A 258 6.64 -9.44 -26.53
CA GLY A 258 7.29 -10.75 -26.71
C GLY A 258 8.81 -10.76 -27.02
N ARG A 259 9.33 -11.94 -27.38
CA ARG A 259 10.77 -12.09 -27.66
C ARG A 259 11.19 -11.17 -28.83
N GLY A 260 12.10 -10.24 -28.58
CA GLY A 260 12.66 -9.33 -29.59
C GLY A 260 11.99 -7.95 -29.69
N THR A 261 10.96 -7.68 -28.88
CA THR A 261 10.33 -6.34 -28.83
C THR A 261 10.81 -5.54 -27.61
N PRO A 262 10.97 -4.21 -27.72
CA PRO A 262 11.36 -3.37 -26.59
C PRO A 262 10.34 -3.45 -25.46
N ARG A 263 10.80 -3.71 -24.23
CA ARG A 263 9.97 -3.67 -23.02
C ARG A 263 9.54 -2.23 -22.78
N VAL A 264 8.23 -1.99 -22.79
CA VAL A 264 7.67 -0.65 -22.56
C VAL A 264 7.31 -0.51 -21.08
N PRO A 265 7.74 0.55 -20.39
CA PRO A 265 7.34 0.80 -19.02
C PRO A 265 5.82 0.89 -18.89
N THR A 266 5.25 0.27 -17.86
CA THR A 266 3.81 0.37 -17.59
C THR A 266 3.43 1.70 -16.96
N GLY A 267 4.38 2.35 -16.26
CA GLY A 267 4.09 3.52 -15.42
C GLY A 267 3.17 3.21 -14.23
N SER A 268 2.92 1.92 -13.95
CA SER A 268 2.01 1.49 -12.89
C SER A 268 2.56 1.84 -11.50
N GLN A 269 1.68 2.24 -10.58
CA GLN A 269 2.02 2.53 -9.18
C GLN A 269 1.17 1.64 -8.24
N PRO A 270 1.39 0.32 -8.24
CA PRO A 270 0.40 -0.63 -7.74
C PRO A 270 0.10 -0.51 -6.24
N VAL A 271 1.10 -0.28 -5.38
CA VAL A 271 0.86 -0.08 -3.94
C VAL A 271 -0.03 1.13 -3.68
N LEU A 272 0.19 2.23 -4.40
CA LEU A 272 -0.63 3.43 -4.26
C LEU A 272 -2.02 3.25 -4.83
N ALA A 273 -2.15 2.57 -5.98
CA ALA A 273 -3.45 2.25 -6.55
C ALA A 273 -4.30 1.45 -5.55
N VAL A 274 -3.71 0.43 -4.92
CA VAL A 274 -4.38 -0.34 -3.85
C VAL A 274 -4.76 0.57 -2.68
N LEU A 275 -3.85 1.41 -2.18
CA LEU A 275 -4.15 2.31 -1.05
C LEU A 275 -5.28 3.29 -1.37
N LYS A 276 -5.25 3.91 -2.54
CA LYS A 276 -6.26 4.86 -3.00
C LYS A 276 -7.61 4.17 -3.16
N ASP A 277 -7.66 3.09 -3.94
CA ASP A 277 -8.91 2.40 -4.26
C ASP A 277 -9.53 1.78 -3.00
N THR A 278 -8.71 1.22 -2.09
CA THR A 278 -9.19 0.73 -0.80
C THR A 278 -9.84 1.85 0.03
N ALA A 279 -9.22 3.03 0.08
CA ALA A 279 -9.79 4.17 0.82
C ALA A 279 -11.10 4.66 0.19
N ASP A 280 -11.18 4.73 -1.14
CA ASP A 280 -12.40 5.08 -1.87
C ASP A 280 -13.52 4.04 -1.66
N ASP A 281 -13.17 2.75 -1.62
CA ASP A 281 -14.09 1.65 -1.36
C ASP A 281 -14.59 1.66 0.08
N ILE A 282 -13.72 1.87 1.07
CA ILE A 282 -14.12 2.04 2.48
C ILE A 282 -15.09 3.22 2.60
N ALA A 283 -14.78 4.36 1.98
CA ALA A 283 -15.66 5.52 1.99
C ALA A 283 -17.04 5.19 1.39
N THR A 284 -17.06 4.53 0.24
CA THR A 284 -18.30 4.09 -0.43
C THR A 284 -19.12 3.16 0.46
N ILE A 285 -18.47 2.18 1.09
CA ILE A 285 -19.12 1.24 2.01
C ILE A 285 -19.71 1.97 3.22
N LEU A 286 -18.98 2.92 3.81
CA LEU A 286 -19.46 3.72 4.96
C LEU A 286 -20.65 4.62 4.58
N ARG A 287 -20.66 5.17 3.37
CA ARG A 287 -21.80 5.94 2.86
C ARG A 287 -23.04 5.06 2.70
N GLU A 288 -22.89 3.89 2.09
CA GLU A 288 -24.01 2.93 1.97
C GLU A 288 -24.48 2.44 3.35
N TYR A 289 -23.58 2.34 4.33
CA TYR A 289 -23.96 2.06 5.71
C TYR A 289 -24.77 3.22 6.31
N ALA A 290 -24.35 4.47 6.10
CA ALA A 290 -25.12 5.64 6.53
C ALA A 290 -26.52 5.66 5.91
N GLU A 291 -26.65 5.36 4.62
CA GLU A 291 -27.93 5.26 3.92
C GLU A 291 -28.83 4.15 4.50
N ALA A 292 -28.24 2.99 4.84
CA ALA A 292 -28.97 1.90 5.50
C ALA A 292 -29.45 2.29 6.91
N ALA A 293 -28.67 3.10 7.63
CA ALA A 293 -29.06 3.62 8.94
C ALA A 293 -30.22 4.64 8.84
N VAL A 294 -30.20 5.52 7.83
CA VAL A 294 -31.31 6.45 7.52
C VAL A 294 -32.59 5.64 7.24
N ASP A 295 -32.50 4.63 6.38
CA ASP A 295 -33.63 3.77 6.02
C ASP A 295 -34.17 3.01 7.24
N LEU A 296 -33.30 2.44 8.09
CA LEU A 296 -33.70 1.77 9.32
C LEU A 296 -34.46 2.72 10.25
N ASN A 297 -33.90 3.91 10.52
CA ASN A 297 -34.48 4.88 11.43
C ASN A 297 -35.85 5.35 10.90
N ARG A 298 -35.93 5.73 9.62
CA ARG A 298 -37.18 6.15 8.96
C ARG A 298 -38.24 5.05 8.98
N ASP A 299 -37.91 3.85 8.51
CA ASP A 299 -38.89 2.78 8.32
C ASP A 299 -39.43 2.28 9.67
N VAL A 300 -38.59 2.24 10.72
CA VAL A 300 -39.07 1.95 12.09
C VAL A 300 -39.91 3.09 12.63
N LYS A 301 -39.46 4.35 12.51
CA LYS A 301 -40.23 5.52 12.96
C LYS A 301 -41.61 5.57 12.33
N ASP A 302 -41.71 5.40 11.01
CA ASP A 302 -42.98 5.42 10.27
C ASP A 302 -43.95 4.33 10.77
N GLU A 303 -43.43 3.13 11.06
CA GLU A 303 -44.24 2.03 11.57
C GLU A 303 -44.70 2.27 13.02
N LEU A 304 -43.84 2.84 13.85
CA LEU A 304 -44.19 3.23 15.21
C LEU A 304 -45.19 4.40 15.23
N ASP A 305 -44.99 5.44 14.41
CA ASP A 305 -45.90 6.57 14.23
C ASP A 305 -47.29 6.07 13.78
N ARG A 306 -47.34 5.16 12.80
CA ARG A 306 -48.58 4.53 12.33
C ARG A 306 -49.31 3.80 13.46
N ALA A 307 -48.59 3.00 14.24
CA ALA A 307 -49.17 2.24 15.35
C ALA A 307 -49.68 3.17 16.46
N MET A 308 -48.91 4.22 16.79
CA MET A 308 -49.25 5.24 17.78
C MET A 308 -50.50 6.03 17.39
N TRP A 309 -50.58 6.52 16.15
CA TRP A 309 -51.74 7.25 15.67
C TRP A 309 -53.01 6.40 15.61
N LYS A 310 -52.87 5.11 15.27
CA LYS A 310 -53.99 4.18 15.30
C LYS A 310 -54.51 3.99 16.73
N ALA A 311 -53.63 3.75 17.69
CA ALA A 311 -53.99 3.61 19.10
C ALA A 311 -54.62 4.89 19.66
N ALA A 312 -54.08 6.07 19.33
CA ALA A 312 -54.64 7.35 19.75
C ALA A 312 -56.06 7.56 19.23
N LYS A 313 -56.34 7.21 17.96
CA LYS A 313 -57.70 7.27 17.38
C LYS A 313 -58.66 6.34 18.10
N GLU A 314 -58.26 5.10 18.35
CA GLU A 314 -59.09 4.12 19.07
C GLU A 314 -59.44 4.62 20.49
N VAL A 315 -58.49 5.22 21.22
CA VAL A 315 -58.73 5.83 22.53
C VAL A 315 -59.69 7.02 22.43
N ILE A 316 -59.52 7.90 21.42
CA ILE A 316 -60.41 9.05 21.21
C ILE A 316 -61.84 8.59 20.89
N GLU A 317 -62.01 7.60 20.02
CA GLU A 317 -63.31 7.02 19.68
C GLU A 317 -63.98 6.38 20.90
N ASP A 318 -63.23 5.66 21.74
CA ASP A 318 -63.75 5.05 22.97
C ASP A 318 -64.16 6.09 24.03
N LEU A 319 -63.46 7.22 24.10
CA LEU A 319 -63.84 8.36 24.95
C LEU A 319 -65.07 9.10 24.42
N ALA A 320 -65.30 9.10 23.10
CA ALA A 320 -66.43 9.77 22.45
C ALA A 320 -67.73 8.94 22.45
N LYS A 321 -67.66 7.62 22.69
CA LYS A 321 -68.85 6.76 22.77
C LYS A 321 -69.74 7.18 23.96
N PRO A 322 -71.06 7.37 23.76
CA PRO A 322 -71.97 7.73 24.84
C PRO A 322 -72.05 6.57 25.84
N LYS A 323 -71.40 6.73 26.99
CA LYS A 323 -71.54 5.79 28.11
C LYS A 323 -72.73 6.21 28.96
N ASP A 324 -73.55 5.23 29.31
CA ASP A 324 -74.63 5.35 30.29
C ASP A 324 -74.11 6.11 31.51
N VAL A 325 -74.78 7.19 31.92
CA VAL A 325 -74.27 8.22 32.84
C VAL A 325 -73.82 7.67 34.20
N LYS A 326 -74.28 6.47 34.59
CA LYS A 326 -73.83 5.74 35.79
C LYS A 326 -72.50 4.99 35.64
N SER A 327 -72.08 4.63 34.43
CA SER A 327 -70.80 3.95 34.15
C SER A 327 -69.65 4.92 33.83
N ALA A 328 -69.99 6.10 33.29
CA ALA A 328 -69.01 7.12 32.93
C ALA A 328 -68.31 7.75 34.14
N LEU A 329 -69.04 7.94 35.25
CA LEU A 329 -68.48 8.52 36.48
C LEU A 329 -67.53 7.54 37.20
N GLY A 330 -67.75 6.23 37.11
CA GLY A 330 -66.86 5.19 37.66
C GLY A 330 -65.63 4.93 36.78
N ALA A 331 -65.75 5.06 35.46
CA ALA A 331 -64.61 4.88 34.54
C ALA A 331 -63.63 6.06 34.60
N ALA A 332 -64.11 7.29 34.71
CA ALA A 332 -63.26 8.48 34.81
C ALA A 332 -62.52 8.57 36.16
N THR A 333 -63.13 8.11 37.27
CA THR A 333 -62.42 7.98 38.56
C THR A 333 -61.43 6.81 38.58
N SER A 334 -61.68 5.73 37.83
CA SER A 334 -60.72 4.62 37.70
C SER A 334 -59.48 4.93 36.85
N LEU A 335 -59.55 5.97 36.00
CA LEU A 335 -58.45 6.38 35.13
C LEU A 335 -57.53 7.44 35.76
N ILE A 336 -58.02 8.19 36.76
CA ILE A 336 -57.28 9.33 37.35
C ILE A 336 -57.05 9.14 38.87
N GLY A 337 -57.76 8.20 39.52
CA GLY A 337 -57.68 7.98 40.96
C GLY A 337 -56.61 6.96 41.39
N SER A 338 -55.47 7.49 41.86
CA SER A 338 -54.55 6.88 42.84
C SER A 338 -53.98 5.47 42.55
N GLY A 339 -52.70 5.43 42.16
CA GLY A 339 -51.76 4.38 42.56
C GLY A 339 -51.85 3.04 41.81
N ALA A 340 -50.92 2.84 40.87
CA ALA A 340 -50.35 1.55 40.47
C ALA A 340 -51.26 0.41 39.93
N GLY A 341 -52.58 0.58 39.81
CA GLY A 341 -53.49 -0.57 39.68
C GLY A 341 -54.03 -0.96 38.30
N LEU A 342 -54.13 -0.06 37.32
CA LEU A 342 -54.93 -0.33 36.09
C LEU A 342 -54.14 -0.29 34.77
N LEU A 343 -52.81 -0.09 34.81
CA LEU A 343 -51.96 -0.08 33.61
C LEU A 343 -51.36 -1.46 33.26
N LEU A 344 -51.60 -2.47 34.10
CA LEU A 344 -50.90 -3.76 34.01
C LEU A 344 -51.54 -4.80 33.08
N SER A 345 -52.69 -4.52 32.45
CA SER A 345 -53.38 -5.49 31.59
C SER A 345 -53.33 -5.19 30.09
N PHE A 346 -52.61 -4.16 29.67
CA PHE A 346 -52.45 -3.82 28.27
C PHE A 346 -51.08 -4.30 27.80
N ASP A 347 -51.02 -5.51 27.26
CA ASP A 347 -49.85 -5.95 26.47
C ASP A 347 -49.59 -4.88 25.40
N VAL A 348 -48.35 -4.39 25.33
CA VAL A 348 -47.92 -3.31 24.43
C VAL A 348 -48.32 -3.63 22.98
N LYS A 349 -48.28 -4.92 22.60
CA LYS A 349 -48.72 -5.42 21.29
C LYS A 349 -50.24 -5.37 21.06
N THR A 350 -51.01 -5.38 22.14
CA THR A 350 -52.48 -5.40 22.10
C THR A 350 -53.07 -3.99 22.03
N VAL A 351 -52.40 -2.98 22.63
CA VAL A 351 -52.82 -1.55 22.55
C VAL A 351 -52.17 -0.82 21.39
N LEU A 352 -50.87 -1.02 21.18
CA LEU A 352 -50.21 -0.55 19.98
C LEU A 352 -50.25 -1.73 19.02
N ASN A 353 -51.16 -1.69 18.02
CA ASN A 353 -51.31 -2.70 16.97
C ASN A 353 -50.08 -2.66 16.02
N ILE A 354 -48.91 -2.94 16.60
CA ILE A 354 -47.58 -2.91 16.02
C ILE A 354 -47.41 -4.18 15.20
N ASP A 355 -47.14 -4.00 13.92
CA ASP A 355 -46.84 -5.12 13.04
C ASP A 355 -45.42 -5.62 13.32
N THR A 356 -45.33 -6.56 14.26
CA THR A 356 -44.05 -7.18 14.66
C THR A 356 -43.38 -7.88 13.47
N ALA A 357 -44.16 -8.43 12.53
CA ALA A 357 -43.59 -9.08 11.34
C ALA A 357 -42.95 -8.05 10.41
N LYS A 358 -43.60 -6.89 10.22
CA LYS A 358 -43.05 -5.78 9.46
C LYS A 358 -41.79 -5.19 10.11
N LEU A 359 -41.81 -4.96 11.43
CA LEU A 359 -40.61 -4.51 12.16
C LEU A 359 -39.44 -5.50 12.04
N ASN A 360 -39.72 -6.80 12.17
CA ASN A 360 -38.70 -7.84 11.95
C ASN A 360 -38.17 -7.81 10.51
N GLY A 361 -39.05 -7.62 9.52
CA GLY A 361 -38.65 -7.50 8.12
C GLY A 361 -37.77 -6.28 7.81
N ILE A 362 -38.00 -5.15 8.50
CA ILE A 362 -37.14 -3.96 8.42
C ILE A 362 -35.74 -4.28 8.96
N VAL A 363 -35.66 -4.93 10.12
CA VAL A 363 -34.38 -5.36 10.72
C VAL A 363 -33.67 -6.39 9.83
N ASP A 364 -34.40 -7.33 9.21
CA ASP A 364 -33.85 -8.30 8.26
C ASP A 364 -33.28 -7.62 7.01
N LYS A 365 -33.96 -6.60 6.48
CA LYS A 365 -33.46 -5.80 5.35
C LYS A 365 -32.15 -5.09 5.73
N TYR A 366 -32.14 -4.40 6.88
CA TYR A 366 -30.96 -3.69 7.38
C TYR A 366 -29.78 -4.64 7.64
N THR A 367 -29.98 -5.69 8.44
CA THR A 367 -28.92 -6.67 8.74
C THR A 367 -28.42 -7.39 7.48
N GLY A 368 -29.31 -7.67 6.52
CA GLY A 368 -28.94 -8.20 5.21
C GLY A 368 -28.08 -7.24 4.38
N ILE A 369 -28.28 -5.92 4.48
CA ILE A 369 -27.39 -4.92 3.87
C ILE A 369 -26.03 -4.96 4.54
N LEU A 370 -25.98 -4.91 5.88
CA LEU A 370 -24.71 -4.93 6.64
C LEU A 370 -23.88 -6.18 6.36
N GLY A 371 -24.52 -7.35 6.24
CA GLY A 371 -23.83 -8.58 5.86
C GLY A 371 -23.13 -8.45 4.50
N ARG A 372 -23.78 -7.84 3.50
CA ARG A 372 -23.16 -7.59 2.17
C ARG A 372 -22.04 -6.55 2.25
N LEU A 373 -22.22 -5.48 3.02
CA LEU A 373 -21.20 -4.46 3.23
C LEU A 373 -19.96 -5.03 3.93
N THR A 374 -20.16 -5.93 4.90
CA THR A 374 -19.09 -6.65 5.59
C THR A 374 -18.30 -7.51 4.60
N THR A 375 -18.98 -8.32 3.77
CA THR A 375 -18.30 -9.12 2.73
C THR A 375 -17.46 -8.25 1.78
N ARG A 376 -17.98 -7.08 1.37
CA ARG A 376 -17.24 -6.13 0.53
C ARG A 376 -16.02 -5.55 1.25
N MET A 377 -16.16 -5.18 2.53
CA MET A 377 -15.05 -4.72 3.36
C MET A 377 -13.95 -5.79 3.46
N GLU A 378 -14.31 -7.04 3.71
CA GLU A 378 -13.36 -8.15 3.82
C GLU A 378 -12.64 -8.47 2.50
N ALA A 379 -13.31 -8.27 1.35
CA ALA A 379 -12.71 -8.48 0.03
C ALA A 379 -11.53 -7.54 -0.25
N LEU A 380 -11.42 -6.40 0.45
CA LEU A 380 -10.30 -5.46 0.34
C LEU A 380 -8.99 -6.02 0.91
N LYS A 381 -9.04 -7.15 1.65
CA LYS A 381 -7.87 -7.72 2.33
C LYS A 381 -6.80 -8.22 1.37
N GLU A 382 -7.18 -8.96 0.33
CA GLU A 382 -6.19 -9.62 -0.53
C GLU A 382 -5.33 -8.61 -1.33
N PRO A 383 -5.91 -7.57 -1.96
CA PRO A 383 -5.12 -6.50 -2.57
C PRO A 383 -4.16 -5.82 -1.57
N LEU A 384 -4.64 -5.54 -0.36
CA LEU A 384 -3.83 -4.95 0.70
C LEU A 384 -2.66 -5.85 1.14
N ASP A 385 -2.90 -7.16 1.27
CA ASP A 385 -1.85 -8.12 1.61
C ASP A 385 -0.77 -8.21 0.52
N GLU A 386 -1.18 -8.14 -0.75
CA GLU A 386 -0.25 -8.09 -1.86
C GLU A 386 0.53 -6.77 -1.86
N ALA A 387 -0.11 -5.63 -1.61
CA ALA A 387 0.56 -4.34 -1.48
C ALA A 387 1.55 -4.31 -0.32
N HIS A 388 1.19 -4.89 0.83
CA HIS A 388 2.06 -5.01 2.00
C HIS A 388 3.32 -5.81 1.67
N ARG A 389 3.18 -6.91 0.92
CA ARG A 389 4.30 -7.75 0.47
C ARG A 389 5.18 -7.02 -0.55
N SER A 390 4.56 -6.29 -1.47
CA SER A 390 5.24 -5.61 -2.58
C SER A 390 5.90 -4.29 -2.21
N ALA A 391 5.50 -3.66 -1.10
CA ALA A 391 6.06 -2.38 -0.65
C ALA A 391 7.60 -2.44 -0.53
N PRO A 392 8.36 -1.59 -1.24
CA PRO A 392 9.82 -1.67 -1.22
C PRO A 392 10.44 -1.24 0.12
N LYS A 393 11.58 -1.82 0.48
CA LYS A 393 12.38 -1.39 1.63
C LYS A 393 13.14 -0.09 1.36
N PHE A 394 13.60 0.54 2.44
CA PHE A 394 14.54 1.67 2.40
C PHE A 394 15.76 1.36 1.53
N GLU A 395 16.41 0.21 1.73
CA GLU A 395 17.65 -0.16 1.03
C GLU A 395 17.43 -0.38 -0.47
N ALA A 396 16.25 -0.86 -0.86
CA ALA A 396 15.88 -0.97 -2.27
C ALA A 396 15.69 0.43 -2.90
N GLY A 397 15.05 1.36 -2.17
CA GLY A 397 14.94 2.77 -2.58
C GLY A 397 16.31 3.43 -2.78
N VAL A 398 17.22 3.26 -1.82
CA VAL A 398 18.61 3.75 -1.90
C VAL A 398 19.30 3.19 -3.16
N ALA A 399 19.28 1.87 -3.35
CA ALA A 399 19.95 1.21 -4.47
C ALA A 399 19.42 1.68 -5.83
N ARG A 400 18.10 1.78 -6.00
CA ARG A 400 17.49 2.27 -7.24
C ARG A 400 17.86 3.72 -7.52
N ALA A 401 17.89 4.57 -6.50
CA ALA A 401 18.25 5.99 -6.66
C ALA A 401 19.75 6.17 -6.98
N HIS A 402 20.62 5.28 -6.49
CA HIS A 402 22.00 5.18 -6.96
C HIS A 402 22.06 4.93 -8.47
N GLY A 403 21.37 3.89 -8.94
CA GLY A 403 21.33 3.52 -10.36
C GLY A 403 20.78 4.65 -11.25
N PHE A 404 19.56 5.12 -10.95
CA PHE A 404 18.92 6.17 -11.75
C PHE A 404 19.67 7.50 -11.69
N GLY A 405 20.11 7.94 -10.51
CA GLY A 405 20.83 9.20 -10.34
C GLY A 405 22.18 9.21 -11.05
N THR A 406 22.91 8.08 -11.04
CA THR A 406 24.19 7.96 -11.74
C THR A 406 23.97 8.02 -13.26
N ARG A 407 22.96 7.31 -13.78
CA ARG A 407 22.59 7.39 -15.20
C ARG A 407 22.16 8.78 -15.62
N ALA A 408 21.43 9.51 -14.77
CA ALA A 408 20.99 10.87 -15.05
C ALA A 408 22.17 11.86 -15.13
N LEU A 409 23.12 11.82 -14.18
CA LEU A 409 24.34 12.64 -14.19
C LEU A 409 25.20 12.41 -15.44
N GLU A 410 25.16 11.20 -15.97
CA GLU A 410 25.93 10.80 -17.17
C GLU A 410 25.11 10.91 -18.45
N GLU A 411 23.95 11.57 -18.39
CA GLU A 411 23.04 11.83 -19.50
C GLU A 411 22.61 10.55 -20.26
N PHE A 412 22.58 9.41 -19.55
CA PHE A 412 22.34 8.08 -20.10
C PHE A 412 23.29 7.70 -21.26
N LYS A 413 24.45 8.37 -21.39
CA LYS A 413 25.43 8.08 -22.44
C LYS A 413 25.97 6.66 -22.31
N SER A 414 26.17 6.00 -23.44
CA SER A 414 26.72 4.64 -23.49
C SER A 414 28.20 4.58 -23.12
N SER A 415 28.94 5.66 -23.40
CA SER A 415 30.35 5.83 -23.07
C SER A 415 30.50 6.62 -21.78
N GLN A 416 31.02 5.99 -20.72
CA GLN A 416 31.90 6.56 -19.68
C GLN A 416 32.28 5.46 -18.66
N VAL A 417 33.37 4.73 -18.89
CA VAL A 417 34.22 4.06 -17.87
C VAL A 417 33.57 3.56 -16.54
N TRP A 418 32.56 2.67 -16.61
CA TRP A 418 31.83 2.13 -15.45
C TRP A 418 32.57 1.05 -14.65
N LEU A 419 33.53 0.43 -15.30
CA LEU A 419 34.42 -0.57 -14.76
C LEU A 419 35.83 -0.14 -15.15
N LYS A 420 36.67 0.10 -14.16
CA LYS A 420 38.07 0.49 -14.34
C LYS A 420 38.96 -0.63 -13.86
N THR A 421 40.21 -0.58 -14.30
CA THR A 421 41.28 -1.36 -13.71
C THR A 421 42.15 -0.42 -12.89
N ASP A 422 42.38 -0.73 -11.62
CA ASP A 422 43.28 0.04 -10.75
C ASP A 422 44.76 -0.23 -11.10
N SER A 423 45.68 0.45 -10.40
CA SER A 423 47.12 0.29 -10.61
C SER A 423 47.65 -1.13 -10.32
N ASN A 424 46.90 -1.93 -9.55
CA ASN A 424 47.24 -3.31 -9.22
C ASN A 424 46.63 -4.30 -10.23
N GLY A 425 45.91 -3.80 -11.23
CA GLY A 425 45.21 -4.63 -12.19
C GLY A 425 43.84 -5.12 -11.69
N ASN A 426 43.35 -4.70 -10.53
CA ASN A 426 42.05 -5.12 -10.02
C ASN A 426 40.94 -4.31 -10.68
N TYR A 427 39.81 -4.96 -10.92
CA TYR A 427 38.59 -4.28 -11.30
C TYR A 427 38.09 -3.40 -10.17
N ASN A 428 37.74 -2.15 -10.51
CA ASN A 428 37.07 -1.18 -9.68
C ASN A 428 35.71 -0.85 -10.33
N LEU A 429 34.64 -1.24 -9.65
CA LEU A 429 33.29 -1.29 -10.17
C LEU A 429 32.44 -0.14 -9.62
N ASN A 430 31.83 0.63 -10.52
CA ASN A 430 30.66 1.42 -10.18
C ASN A 430 29.39 0.64 -10.55
N LEU A 431 28.80 -0.05 -9.57
CA LEU A 431 27.63 -0.90 -9.81
C LEU A 431 26.39 -0.09 -10.21
N ALA A 432 26.26 1.14 -9.69
CA ALA A 432 25.14 2.02 -10.01
C ALA A 432 25.11 2.39 -11.49
N ALA A 433 26.27 2.66 -12.07
CA ALA A 433 26.35 3.04 -13.47
C ALA A 433 26.11 1.89 -14.46
N ASN A 434 26.24 0.64 -13.99
CA ASN A 434 25.89 -0.55 -14.77
C ASN A 434 24.39 -0.85 -14.77
N GLU A 435 23.61 -0.27 -13.85
CA GLU A 435 22.16 -0.49 -13.82
C GLU A 435 21.51 0.06 -15.11
N TYR A 436 20.54 -0.68 -15.66
CA TYR A 436 19.85 -0.37 -16.91
C TYR A 436 20.73 -0.37 -18.17
N MET A 437 22.02 -0.70 -18.08
CA MET A 437 22.92 -0.87 -19.23
C MET A 437 23.03 -2.33 -19.63
N ALA A 438 22.83 -2.67 -20.91
CA ALA A 438 22.97 -4.04 -21.41
C ALA A 438 22.18 -5.07 -20.57
N ASP A 439 20.91 -4.75 -20.28
CA ASP A 439 20.04 -5.46 -19.35
C ASP A 439 20.58 -5.56 -17.91
N GLY A 440 21.37 -4.60 -17.45
CA GLY A 440 21.83 -4.44 -16.07
C GLY A 440 20.66 -4.35 -15.08
N HIS A 441 20.61 -5.24 -14.10
CA HIS A 441 19.47 -5.30 -13.16
C HIS A 441 19.82 -5.78 -11.74
N THR A 442 21.06 -5.56 -11.30
CA THR A 442 21.49 -5.97 -9.96
C THR A 442 20.73 -5.18 -8.90
N LEU A 443 20.67 -3.85 -9.03
CA LEU A 443 20.12 -2.98 -8.01
C LEU A 443 18.60 -3.13 -7.89
N ASP A 444 17.90 -3.24 -9.01
CA ASP A 444 16.46 -3.43 -8.98
C ASP A 444 16.06 -4.83 -8.51
N LYS A 445 16.73 -5.90 -8.96
CA LYS A 445 16.26 -7.28 -8.67
C LYS A 445 16.88 -7.94 -7.44
N HIS A 446 18.06 -7.50 -7.01
CA HIS A 446 18.90 -8.25 -6.08
C HIS A 446 19.44 -7.41 -4.92
N VAL A 447 18.86 -6.24 -4.62
CA VAL A 447 19.25 -5.43 -3.47
C VAL A 447 18.05 -5.06 -2.61
N GLY A 448 18.17 -5.21 -1.29
CA GLY A 448 17.23 -4.68 -0.31
C GLY A 448 15.83 -5.32 -0.38
N LYS A 449 15.73 -6.61 -0.69
CA LYS A 449 14.43 -7.31 -0.75
C LYS A 449 14.02 -7.86 0.62
N THR A 450 12.72 -7.94 0.86
CA THR A 450 12.17 -8.74 1.96
C THR A 450 12.15 -10.22 1.56
N ASP A 451 12.03 -11.10 2.54
CA ASP A 451 11.94 -12.54 2.29
C ASP A 451 10.66 -12.87 1.52
N GLU A 452 9.58 -12.18 1.84
CA GLU A 452 8.30 -12.32 1.16
C GLU A 452 8.40 -11.85 -0.30
N GLN A 453 9.16 -10.79 -0.60
CA GLN A 453 9.44 -10.36 -1.98
C GLN A 453 10.29 -11.38 -2.75
N LEU A 454 11.22 -12.06 -2.07
CA LEU A 454 11.99 -13.13 -2.70
C LEU A 454 11.09 -14.32 -3.06
N ALA A 455 10.19 -14.73 -2.16
CA ALA A 455 9.20 -15.76 -2.44
C ALA A 455 8.19 -15.34 -3.52
N GLN A 456 7.75 -14.07 -3.49
CA GLN A 456 6.87 -13.47 -4.50
C GLN A 456 7.49 -13.55 -5.90
N ARG A 457 8.80 -13.28 -6.03
CA ARG A 457 9.50 -13.44 -7.32
C ARG A 457 9.43 -14.88 -7.85
N LEU A 458 9.54 -15.88 -6.97
CA LEU A 458 9.40 -17.28 -7.37
C LEU A 458 7.97 -17.62 -7.79
N ARG A 459 6.97 -17.01 -7.13
CA ARG A 459 5.55 -17.09 -7.51
C ARG A 459 5.29 -16.50 -8.88
N ASP A 460 5.89 -15.35 -9.19
CA ASP A 460 5.55 -14.61 -10.40
C ASP A 460 6.36 -15.03 -11.63
N GLN A 461 7.54 -15.63 -11.43
CA GLN A 461 8.37 -16.15 -12.51
C GLN A 461 8.27 -17.66 -12.63
N GLN A 462 7.11 -18.19 -13.03
CA GLN A 462 6.91 -19.64 -13.17
C GLN A 462 7.27 -20.16 -14.56
N SER A 463 7.84 -21.37 -14.63
CA SER A 463 7.99 -22.13 -15.87
C SER A 463 6.73 -22.93 -16.21
N SER A 464 5.91 -23.25 -15.20
CA SER A 464 4.64 -23.97 -15.36
C SER A 464 3.77 -23.69 -14.14
N GLY A 465 2.44 -23.67 -14.34
CA GLY A 465 1.47 -23.49 -13.27
C GLY A 465 1.42 -24.65 -12.26
N PRO A 466 0.47 -24.59 -11.29
CA PRO A 466 0.29 -25.61 -10.26
C PRO A 466 0.14 -27.03 -10.80
N THR A 467 0.82 -27.99 -10.16
CA THR A 467 0.72 -29.43 -10.42
C THR A 467 0.81 -30.19 -9.10
N GLN A 468 0.51 -31.50 -9.08
CA GLN A 468 0.67 -32.33 -7.87
C GLN A 468 2.11 -32.29 -7.32
N ALA A 469 3.12 -32.22 -8.21
CA ALA A 469 4.53 -32.12 -7.79
C ALA A 469 4.95 -30.70 -7.39
N TRP A 470 4.23 -29.69 -7.88
CA TRP A 470 4.47 -28.26 -7.62
C TRP A 470 3.15 -27.56 -7.27
N PRO A 471 2.64 -27.73 -6.04
CA PRO A 471 1.35 -27.19 -5.64
C PRO A 471 1.20 -25.68 -5.86
N HIS A 472 2.30 -24.94 -5.77
CA HIS A 472 2.35 -23.48 -5.94
C HIS A 472 2.89 -23.03 -7.30
N GLY A 473 2.96 -23.96 -8.27
CA GLY A 473 3.63 -23.76 -9.56
C GLY A 473 5.15 -23.93 -9.48
N LYS A 474 5.79 -24.25 -10.61
CA LYS A 474 7.24 -24.47 -10.69
C LYS A 474 7.92 -23.15 -11.06
N PRO A 475 8.75 -22.55 -10.19
CA PRO A 475 9.50 -21.35 -10.56
C PRO A 475 10.46 -21.65 -11.72
N MET A 476 10.67 -20.67 -12.58
CA MET A 476 11.75 -20.63 -13.58
C MET A 476 13.11 -20.49 -12.88
N PRO A 477 13.40 -19.45 -12.08
CA PRO A 477 14.67 -19.33 -11.38
C PRO A 477 14.84 -20.41 -10.30
N SER A 478 16.06 -20.91 -10.09
CA SER A 478 16.40 -21.92 -9.07
C SER A 478 16.29 -21.39 -7.63
N GLY A 479 16.34 -20.08 -7.47
CA GLY A 479 16.13 -19.36 -6.23
C GLY A 479 16.01 -17.87 -6.51
N SER A 480 15.60 -17.13 -5.51
CA SER A 480 15.51 -15.68 -5.50
C SER A 480 16.34 -15.18 -4.33
N SER A 481 17.20 -14.19 -4.55
CA SER A 481 18.14 -13.71 -3.53
C SER A 481 18.40 -12.22 -3.64
N ALA A 482 18.79 -11.62 -2.52
CA ALA A 482 19.15 -10.21 -2.46
C ALA A 482 20.28 -9.93 -1.48
N PHE A 483 21.20 -9.07 -1.91
CA PHE A 483 22.15 -8.39 -1.05
C PHE A 483 21.39 -7.50 -0.05
N PRO A 484 21.92 -7.29 1.17
CA PRO A 484 21.24 -6.50 2.17
C PRO A 484 21.10 -5.02 1.77
N ASN A 485 22.09 -4.45 1.08
CA ASN A 485 22.08 -3.05 0.65
C ASN A 485 23.03 -2.81 -0.54
N TYR A 486 22.97 -1.61 -1.11
CA TYR A 486 23.75 -1.20 -2.29
C TYR A 486 25.26 -1.35 -2.08
N ARG A 487 25.78 -0.86 -0.94
CA ARG A 487 27.22 -0.93 -0.64
C ARG A 487 27.71 -2.37 -0.68
N ARG A 488 27.00 -3.27 0.00
CA ARG A 488 27.35 -4.68 0.05
C ARG A 488 27.29 -5.35 -1.33
N ALA A 489 26.30 -4.99 -2.13
CA ALA A 489 26.18 -5.47 -3.51
C ALA A 489 27.40 -5.06 -4.35
N GLN A 490 27.83 -3.80 -4.26
CA GLN A 490 29.01 -3.32 -4.99
C GLN A 490 30.29 -4.02 -4.53
N GLU A 491 30.56 -4.04 -3.22
CA GLU A 491 31.74 -4.67 -2.62
C GLU A 491 31.86 -6.15 -3.03
N LEU A 492 30.77 -6.92 -2.91
CA LEU A 492 30.80 -8.34 -3.24
C LEU A 492 30.86 -8.62 -4.73
N THR A 493 30.23 -7.79 -5.55
CA THR A 493 30.34 -7.92 -7.01
C THR A 493 31.78 -7.68 -7.44
N GLU A 494 32.41 -6.63 -6.92
CA GLU A 494 33.82 -6.30 -7.20
C GLU A 494 34.76 -7.41 -6.70
N HIS A 495 34.56 -7.89 -5.47
CA HIS A 495 35.30 -9.04 -4.94
C HIS A 495 35.19 -10.26 -5.85
N ASN A 496 33.98 -10.61 -6.30
CA ASN A 496 33.78 -11.77 -7.17
C ASN A 496 34.49 -11.61 -8.53
N LEU A 497 34.44 -10.41 -9.12
CA LEU A 497 35.17 -10.11 -10.37
C LEU A 497 36.68 -10.26 -10.17
N ASN A 498 37.22 -9.75 -9.07
CA ASN A 498 38.66 -9.81 -8.78
C ASN A 498 39.15 -11.22 -8.46
N GLN A 499 38.37 -12.01 -7.71
CA GLN A 499 38.67 -13.43 -7.48
C GLN A 499 38.68 -14.24 -8.79
N ASN A 500 37.81 -13.87 -9.75
CA ASN A 500 37.69 -14.56 -11.03
C ASN A 500 38.49 -13.91 -12.16
N LYS A 501 39.36 -12.93 -11.89
CA LYS A 501 40.05 -12.15 -12.92
C LYS A 501 40.76 -13.01 -13.97
N ALA A 502 41.54 -14.00 -13.54
CA ALA A 502 42.25 -14.90 -14.45
C ALA A 502 41.29 -15.71 -15.34
N ALA A 503 40.16 -16.17 -14.79
CA ALA A 503 39.15 -16.92 -15.53
C ALA A 503 38.37 -16.02 -16.51
N ILE A 504 38.10 -14.77 -16.12
CA ILE A 504 37.48 -13.75 -16.99
C ILE A 504 38.42 -13.43 -18.17
N GLU A 505 39.71 -13.19 -17.91
CA GLU A 505 40.69 -12.95 -18.96
C GLU A 505 40.84 -14.15 -19.90
N ALA A 506 40.86 -15.37 -19.35
CA ALA A 506 40.93 -16.60 -20.14
C ALA A 506 39.68 -16.79 -21.00
N TRP A 507 38.49 -16.44 -20.50
CA TRP A 507 37.26 -16.47 -21.28
C TRP A 507 37.28 -15.45 -22.41
N ILE A 508 37.71 -14.21 -22.14
CA ILE A 508 37.79 -13.14 -23.14
C ILE A 508 38.82 -13.44 -24.24
N LYS A 509 39.98 -14.01 -23.89
CA LYS A 509 41.10 -14.26 -24.82
C LYS A 509 41.09 -15.67 -25.43
N GLY A 510 40.32 -16.60 -24.87
CA GLY A 510 40.35 -18.01 -25.25
C GLY A 510 39.84 -18.25 -26.68
N PRO A 511 40.28 -19.32 -27.37
CA PRO A 511 39.74 -19.69 -28.68
C PRO A 511 38.50 -20.61 -28.55
N PRO A 512 37.36 -20.29 -29.21
CA PRO A 512 37.05 -19.02 -29.87
C PRO A 512 36.74 -17.92 -28.83
N PRO A 513 37.08 -16.65 -29.11
CA PRO A 513 36.70 -15.54 -28.24
C PRO A 513 35.18 -15.39 -28.20
N PRO A 514 34.60 -14.84 -27.12
CA PRO A 514 33.18 -14.59 -27.03
C PRO A 514 32.73 -13.60 -28.12
N SER A 515 31.50 -13.80 -28.61
CA SER A 515 30.82 -12.86 -29.48
C SER A 515 30.16 -11.76 -28.65
N ASP A 516 29.97 -10.57 -29.23
CA ASP A 516 29.28 -9.46 -28.55
C ASP A 516 27.89 -9.91 -28.10
N GLY A 517 27.59 -9.67 -26.82
CA GLY A 517 26.36 -10.10 -26.17
C GLY A 517 26.44 -11.46 -25.46
N ASP A 518 27.53 -12.23 -25.62
CA ASP A 518 27.71 -13.49 -24.90
C ASP A 518 27.74 -13.26 -23.38
N VAL A 519 27.02 -14.10 -22.63
CA VAL A 519 26.91 -13.99 -21.17
C VAL A 519 27.62 -15.16 -20.50
N LYS A 520 28.50 -14.87 -19.53
CA LYS A 520 29.21 -15.87 -18.74
C LYS A 520 29.01 -15.65 -17.25
N PRO A 521 28.62 -16.68 -16.48
CA PRO A 521 28.56 -16.59 -15.02
C PRO A 521 29.94 -16.86 -14.40
N PHE A 522 30.22 -16.17 -13.29
CA PHE A 522 31.39 -16.34 -12.46
C PHE A 522 30.97 -16.41 -10.99
N HIS A 523 31.59 -17.31 -10.24
CA HIS A 523 31.19 -17.64 -8.87
C HIS A 523 32.37 -17.49 -7.91
N SER A 524 32.09 -17.02 -6.71
CA SER A 524 33.01 -17.09 -5.57
C SER A 524 32.23 -17.13 -4.27
N THR A 525 32.93 -17.32 -3.16
CA THR A 525 32.36 -17.18 -1.81
C THR A 525 32.70 -15.79 -1.28
N ALA A 526 31.77 -15.20 -0.52
CA ALA A 526 32.01 -13.98 0.23
C ALA A 526 33.24 -14.15 1.15
N PRO A 527 34.04 -13.08 1.31
CA PRO A 527 35.28 -13.17 2.06
C PRO A 527 35.00 -13.50 3.53
N ASN A 528 35.95 -14.18 4.19
CA ASN A 528 35.86 -14.52 5.62
C ASN A 528 34.64 -15.38 6.03
N GLY A 529 33.99 -16.07 5.08
CA GLY A 529 32.81 -16.91 5.36
C GLY A 529 31.56 -16.12 5.75
N GLU A 530 31.56 -14.81 5.55
CA GLU A 530 30.41 -13.97 5.88
C GLU A 530 29.23 -14.21 4.93
N SER A 531 28.03 -13.77 5.31
CA SER A 531 26.87 -13.87 4.43
C SER A 531 26.99 -12.89 3.25
N SER A 532 26.64 -13.37 2.05
CA SER A 532 26.44 -12.52 0.87
C SER A 532 25.03 -11.93 0.83
N GLY A 533 24.07 -12.56 1.48
CA GLY A 533 22.69 -12.08 1.58
C GLY A 533 21.72 -13.20 1.92
N ARG A 534 20.43 -12.95 1.65
CA ARG A 534 19.35 -13.91 1.90
C ARG A 534 18.78 -14.46 0.61
N SER A 535 18.32 -15.72 0.64
CA SER A 535 17.72 -16.39 -0.50
C SER A 535 16.52 -17.24 -0.11
N VAL A 536 15.52 -17.30 -0.99
CA VAL A 536 14.51 -18.37 -1.04
C VAL A 536 14.86 -19.31 -2.19
N SER A 537 14.99 -20.61 -1.90
CA SER A 537 15.26 -21.64 -2.91
C SER A 537 13.98 -22.21 -3.49
N LYS A 538 14.08 -22.74 -4.71
CA LYS A 538 13.02 -23.51 -5.36
C LYS A 538 12.71 -24.82 -4.62
N GLN A 539 13.74 -25.52 -4.11
CA GLN A 539 13.62 -26.78 -3.37
C GLN A 539 13.79 -26.55 -1.87
N PRO A 540 13.26 -27.43 -0.99
CA PRO A 540 13.58 -27.41 0.44
C PRO A 540 15.09 -27.44 0.66
N VAL A 541 15.57 -26.60 1.57
CA VAL A 541 16.99 -26.50 1.94
C VAL A 541 17.29 -27.37 3.14
N ASP A 542 16.33 -27.46 4.06
CA ASP A 542 16.33 -28.38 5.18
C ASP A 542 15.41 -29.57 4.85
N PRO A 543 15.95 -30.80 4.77
CA PRO A 543 15.14 -32.00 4.57
C PRO A 543 14.05 -32.22 5.63
N ASN A 544 14.20 -31.64 6.83
CA ASN A 544 13.26 -31.75 7.94
C ASN A 544 12.23 -30.60 7.98
N ASP A 545 12.44 -29.53 7.21
CA ASP A 545 11.48 -28.44 7.05
C ASP A 545 11.04 -28.36 5.58
N ALA A 546 9.94 -29.03 5.28
CA ALA A 546 9.30 -28.99 3.97
C ALA A 546 9.03 -27.56 3.48
N LEU A 547 8.75 -26.60 4.38
CA LEU A 547 8.45 -25.21 4.06
C LEU A 547 9.72 -24.35 3.87
N SER A 548 10.91 -24.91 4.03
CA SER A 548 12.19 -24.22 3.80
C SER A 548 12.46 -23.88 2.32
N GLY A 549 11.61 -24.34 1.39
CA GLY A 549 11.71 -24.01 -0.03
C GLY A 549 10.35 -23.78 -0.67
N TYR A 550 10.36 -23.07 -1.81
CA TYR A 550 9.14 -22.65 -2.51
C TYR A 550 8.23 -23.80 -2.94
N LYS A 551 8.79 -24.98 -3.28
CA LYS A 551 8.01 -26.14 -3.74
C LYS A 551 6.80 -26.45 -2.86
N LEU A 552 6.99 -26.49 -1.54
CA LEU A 552 5.93 -26.77 -0.58
C LEU A 552 5.53 -25.53 0.22
N GLY A 553 6.46 -24.61 0.49
CA GLY A 553 6.21 -23.38 1.23
C GLY A 553 5.45 -22.30 0.45
N GLY A 554 5.52 -22.31 -0.89
CA GLY A 554 4.92 -21.28 -1.74
C GLY A 554 5.39 -19.88 -1.35
N VAL A 555 4.45 -18.93 -1.26
CA VAL A 555 4.73 -17.55 -0.81
C VAL A 555 5.17 -17.45 0.66
N ASN A 556 4.97 -18.51 1.46
CA ASN A 556 5.40 -18.58 2.86
C ASN A 556 6.76 -19.30 3.02
N ALA A 557 7.46 -19.56 1.93
CA ALA A 557 8.77 -20.20 1.97
C ALA A 557 9.78 -19.33 2.74
N LYS A 558 10.55 -19.97 3.63
CA LYS A 558 11.52 -19.28 4.47
C LYS A 558 12.78 -18.93 3.68
N ALA A 559 13.26 -17.71 3.82
CA ALA A 559 14.58 -17.35 3.33
C ALA A 559 15.68 -17.74 4.34
N TYR A 560 16.87 -18.02 3.82
CA TYR A 560 18.05 -18.43 4.56
C TYR A 560 19.27 -17.64 4.10
N ASP A 561 20.29 -17.59 4.94
CA ASP A 561 21.54 -16.92 4.62
C ASP A 561 22.33 -17.74 3.60
N VAL A 562 22.88 -17.05 2.62
CA VAL A 562 23.78 -17.62 1.61
C VAL A 562 25.12 -16.91 1.66
N HIS A 563 26.16 -17.59 1.16
CA HIS A 563 27.55 -17.14 1.24
C HIS A 563 28.23 -17.05 -0.13
N GLY A 564 27.63 -17.60 -1.18
CA GLY A 564 28.13 -17.51 -2.55
C GLY A 564 27.73 -16.21 -3.24
N ILE A 565 28.43 -15.87 -4.30
CA ILE A 565 28.16 -14.72 -5.17
C ILE A 565 28.15 -15.23 -6.61
N ASP A 566 27.05 -15.01 -7.33
CA ASP A 566 26.94 -15.28 -8.77
C ASP A 566 26.90 -13.94 -9.51
N THR A 567 27.96 -13.65 -10.28
CA THR A 567 28.02 -12.48 -11.15
C THR A 567 28.01 -12.95 -12.60
N ARG A 568 27.08 -12.41 -13.37
CA ARG A 568 26.99 -12.64 -14.82
C ARG A 568 27.50 -11.41 -15.55
N ILE A 569 28.54 -11.61 -16.35
CA ILE A 569 29.08 -10.57 -17.22
C ILE A 569 28.66 -10.83 -18.66
N ARG A 570 28.46 -9.74 -19.41
CA ARG A 570 28.14 -9.76 -20.84
C ARG A 570 29.32 -9.19 -21.61
N TYR A 571 29.81 -9.91 -22.60
CA TYR A 571 30.89 -9.46 -23.47
C TYR A 571 30.45 -8.29 -24.35
N ASP A 572 31.30 -7.29 -24.45
CA ASP A 572 31.11 -6.09 -25.26
C ASP A 572 32.48 -5.56 -25.68
N SER A 573 32.83 -5.83 -26.93
CA SER A 573 34.13 -5.48 -27.54
C SER A 573 34.40 -3.98 -27.58
N SER A 574 33.37 -3.12 -27.46
CA SER A 574 33.51 -1.67 -27.46
C SER A 574 34.01 -1.09 -26.11
N ARG A 575 34.13 -1.95 -25.08
CA ARG A 575 34.49 -1.53 -23.72
C ARG A 575 35.91 -1.90 -23.34
N ASN A 576 36.42 -1.22 -22.32
CA ASN A 576 37.69 -1.55 -21.69
C ASN A 576 37.54 -1.50 -20.16
N PRO A 577 37.55 -2.64 -19.44
CA PRO A 577 37.62 -4.01 -19.96
C PRO A 577 36.39 -4.41 -20.82
N PRO A 578 36.48 -5.41 -21.73
CA PRO A 578 35.49 -5.66 -22.77
C PRO A 578 34.25 -6.44 -22.28
N PHE A 579 33.67 -6.00 -21.17
CA PHE A 579 32.44 -6.57 -20.62
C PHE A 579 31.69 -5.57 -19.72
N THR A 580 30.41 -5.86 -19.47
CA THR A 580 29.58 -5.19 -18.46
C THR A 580 29.03 -6.20 -17.48
N VAL A 581 28.85 -5.81 -16.22
CA VAL A 581 28.10 -6.61 -15.24
C VAL A 581 26.62 -6.55 -15.58
N MET A 582 26.06 -7.65 -16.09
CA MET A 582 24.63 -7.74 -16.41
C MET A 582 23.79 -7.93 -15.13
N THR A 583 24.26 -8.80 -14.24
CA THR A 583 23.64 -8.96 -12.92
C THR A 583 24.61 -9.60 -11.94
N SER A 584 24.45 -9.29 -10.65
CA SER A 584 25.08 -10.01 -9.56
C SER A 584 24.04 -10.30 -8.49
N MET A 585 24.19 -11.42 -7.81
CA MET A 585 23.25 -11.87 -6.79
C MET A 585 23.93 -12.79 -5.77
N PRO A 586 23.46 -12.81 -4.51
CA PRO A 586 23.85 -13.86 -3.58
C PRO A 586 23.43 -15.23 -4.13
N SER A 587 24.25 -16.24 -3.91
CA SER A 587 24.00 -17.61 -4.39
C SER A 587 24.36 -18.63 -3.34
N LYS A 588 23.78 -19.82 -3.44
CA LYS A 588 24.33 -20.98 -2.74
C LYS A 588 25.72 -21.29 -3.34
N PRO A 589 26.74 -21.62 -2.53
CA PRO A 589 28.07 -22.01 -3.01
C PRO A 589 28.04 -23.21 -3.96
#